data_AF-A0A837HN76-F1
#
_entry.id   AF-A0A837HN76-F1
#
_cell.length_a   1.000
_cell.length_b   1.000
_cell.length_c   1.000
_cell.angle_alpha   90.00
_cell.angle_beta   90.00
_cell.angle_gamma   90.00
#
_symmetry.space_group_name_H-M   'P 1'
#
loop_
_entity.id
_entity.type
_entity.pdbx_description
1 polymer ?
#
loop_
_entity_poly.entity_id
_entity_poly.type
_entity_poly.pdbx_seq_one_letter_code
_entity_poly.pdbx_strand_id
1 'polypeptide(L)'
;MNAGATPATPASTSQSTGSYNFGTTTLKNGSKGEAVKELQRFLNDKLNLGLVLDGKLGPKTIAVINGLVADGLIGAKTKAMMNAQ
;
A
#
# COMPACT_ATOMS: atom_id res chain seq x y z
N MET A 1 -28.84 -17.47 -13.28
CA MET A 1 -28.06 -16.25 -13.57
C MET A 1 -27.16 -16.00 -12.36
N ASN A 2 -25.84 -16.12 -12.50
CA ASN A 2 -24.91 -15.86 -11.39
C ASN A 2 -24.73 -14.34 -11.23
N ALA A 3 -25.61 -13.72 -10.44
CA ALA A 3 -25.46 -12.34 -10.00
C ALA A 3 -24.56 -12.32 -8.75
N GLY A 4 -23.26 -12.55 -8.95
CA GLY A 4 -22.22 -12.35 -7.93
C GLY A 4 -21.81 -10.89 -7.83
N ALA A 5 -22.77 -10.00 -7.58
CA ALA A 5 -22.47 -8.61 -7.24
C ALA A 5 -22.17 -8.55 -5.74
N THR A 6 -20.90 -8.74 -5.36
CA THR A 6 -20.35 -8.03 -4.21
C THR A 6 -19.49 -6.90 -4.73
N PRO A 7 -20.05 -5.70 -4.97
CA PRO A 7 -19.26 -4.50 -4.83
C PRO A 7 -18.80 -4.46 -3.37
N ALA A 8 -17.62 -5.01 -3.08
CA ALA A 8 -16.90 -4.60 -1.89
C ALA A 8 -16.53 -3.14 -2.16
N THR A 9 -17.42 -2.25 -1.74
CA THR A 9 -17.18 -0.83 -1.56
C THR A 9 -15.77 -0.68 -1.00
N PRO A 10 -14.80 -0.02 -1.67
CA PRO A 10 -13.69 0.51 -0.94
C PRO A 10 -14.30 1.57 -0.03
N ALA A 11 -14.61 1.17 1.21
CA ALA A 11 -14.72 2.11 2.31
C ALA A 11 -13.35 2.79 2.40
N SER A 12 -13.16 3.82 1.58
CA SER A 12 -12.13 4.82 1.75
C SER A 12 -12.62 5.65 2.93
N THR A 13 -12.51 5.07 4.13
CA THR A 13 -12.80 5.79 5.36
C THR A 13 -11.81 6.93 5.42
N SER A 14 -12.37 8.12 5.24
CA SER A 14 -11.77 9.43 5.38
C SER A 14 -10.75 9.50 6.51
N GLN A 15 -9.67 10.24 6.22
CA GLN A 15 -8.92 11.05 7.17
C GLN A 15 -8.10 10.31 8.24
N SER A 16 -6.79 10.22 7.99
CA SER A 16 -5.85 10.75 8.98
C SER A 16 -4.90 11.70 8.27
N THR A 17 -5.16 12.98 8.50
CA THR A 17 -4.30 14.11 8.14
C THR A 17 -2.88 13.87 8.62
N GLY A 18 -1.96 13.67 7.68
CA GLY A 18 -0.57 14.10 7.81
C GLY A 18 0.50 13.03 8.03
N SER A 19 0.19 11.75 8.23
CA SER A 19 1.24 10.72 8.33
C SER A 19 0.75 9.31 7.99
N TYR A 20 1.40 8.67 7.02
CA TYR A 20 1.16 7.27 6.69
C TYR A 20 1.84 6.38 7.72
N ASN A 21 1.06 5.56 8.43
CA ASN A 21 1.59 4.70 9.47
C ASN A 21 2.03 3.35 8.87
N PHE A 22 3.17 3.37 8.19
CA PHE A 22 3.74 2.14 7.63
C PHE A 22 4.25 1.15 8.69
N GLY A 23 4.21 1.49 9.98
CA GLY A 23 4.76 0.68 11.08
C GLY A 23 6.29 0.58 11.07
N THR A 24 6.86 -0.13 12.03
CA THR A 24 8.33 -0.30 12.15
C THR A 24 8.86 -1.49 11.34
N THR A 25 8.00 -2.44 10.97
CA THR A 25 8.40 -3.66 10.25
C THR A 25 8.70 -3.41 8.78
N THR A 26 9.86 -3.84 8.29
CA THR A 26 10.20 -3.79 6.86
C THR A 26 9.19 -4.57 6.02
N LEU A 27 8.59 -3.92 5.02
CA LEU A 27 7.65 -4.55 4.10
C LEU A 27 8.42 -5.13 2.91
N LYS A 28 8.10 -6.38 2.57
CA LYS A 28 8.70 -7.16 1.48
C LYS A 28 7.65 -8.04 0.80
N ASN A 29 8.05 -8.77 -0.24
CA ASN A 29 7.24 -9.83 -0.84
C ASN A 29 6.59 -10.72 0.23
N GLY A 30 5.26 -10.85 0.16
CA GLY A 30 4.47 -11.64 1.10
C GLY A 30 4.15 -10.96 2.43
N SER A 31 4.61 -9.73 2.66
CA SER A 31 4.19 -8.94 3.82
C SER A 31 2.69 -8.66 3.77
N LYS A 32 2.07 -8.58 4.95
CA LYS A 32 0.64 -8.33 5.09
C LYS A 32 0.33 -7.59 6.38
N GLY A 33 -0.78 -6.89 6.40
CA GLY A 33 -1.27 -6.11 7.55
C GLY A 33 -1.53 -4.65 7.21
N GLU A 34 -1.78 -3.85 8.24
CA GLU A 34 -2.14 -2.43 8.11
C GLU A 34 -1.03 -1.61 7.45
N ALA A 35 0.22 -1.89 7.77
CA ALA A 35 1.38 -1.27 7.12
C ALA A 35 1.36 -1.41 5.59
N VAL A 36 0.87 -2.54 5.07
CA VAL A 36 0.74 -2.75 3.62
C VAL A 36 -0.46 -2.00 3.05
N LYS A 37 -1.57 -1.89 3.80
CA LYS A 37 -2.71 -1.06 3.37
C LYS A 37 -2.28 0.40 3.24
N GLU A 38 -1.57 0.93 4.23
CA GLU A 38 -1.07 2.30 4.21
C GLU A 38 -0.13 2.54 3.01
N LEU A 39 0.75 1.58 2.72
CA LEU A 39 1.57 1.61 1.53
C LEU A 39 0.75 1.61 0.24
N GLN A 40 -0.22 0.71 0.12
CA GLN A 40 -1.10 0.64 -1.06
C GLN A 40 -1.88 1.95 -1.23
N ARG A 41 -2.27 2.60 -0.13
CA ARG A 41 -2.93 3.91 -0.16
C ARG A 41 -2.00 4.98 -0.67
N PHE A 42 -0.80 5.07 -0.12
CA PHE A 42 0.23 6.00 -0.57
C PHE A 42 0.55 5.82 -2.07
N LEU A 43 0.68 4.57 -2.52
CA LEU A 43 0.93 4.24 -3.92
C LEU A 43 -0.24 4.67 -4.82
N ASN A 44 -1.48 4.47 -4.39
CA ASN A 44 -2.64 4.97 -5.12
C ASN A 44 -2.73 6.49 -5.11
N ASP A 45 -2.37 7.15 -4.01
CA ASP A 45 -2.40 8.60 -3.91
C ASP A 45 -1.32 9.25 -4.81
N LYS A 46 -0.09 8.75 -4.75
CA LYS A 46 1.05 9.30 -5.50
C LYS A 46 1.09 8.88 -6.97
N LEU A 47 0.68 7.65 -7.29
CA LEU A 47 0.84 7.07 -8.63
C LEU A 47 -0.50 6.68 -9.29
N ASN A 48 -1.64 6.86 -8.59
CA ASN A 48 -2.99 6.55 -9.09
C ASN A 48 -3.13 5.15 -9.70
N LEU A 49 -2.53 4.16 -9.04
CA LEU A 49 -2.41 2.79 -9.55
C LEU A 49 -3.69 1.94 -9.42
N GLY A 50 -4.70 2.42 -8.68
CA GLY A 50 -5.93 1.67 -8.43
C GLY A 50 -5.72 0.32 -7.75
N LEU A 51 -4.66 0.19 -6.94
CA LEU A 51 -4.37 -1.00 -6.14
C LEU A 51 -5.48 -1.24 -5.11
N VAL A 52 -5.76 -2.51 -4.85
CA VAL A 52 -6.68 -2.91 -3.80
C VAL A 52 -5.97 -2.83 -2.45
N LEU A 53 -6.58 -2.10 -1.50
CA LEU A 53 -6.13 -1.93 -0.11
C LEU A 53 -6.43 -3.18 0.75
N ASP A 54 -6.10 -4.36 0.23
CA ASP A 54 -6.32 -5.65 0.91
C ASP A 54 -5.31 -5.86 2.06
N GLY A 55 -4.25 -5.03 2.11
CA GLY A 55 -3.18 -5.19 3.09
C GLY A 55 -2.32 -6.41 2.82
N LYS A 56 -2.28 -6.87 1.56
CA LYS A 56 -1.44 -7.96 1.11
C LYS A 56 -0.51 -7.48 0.00
N LEU A 57 0.78 -7.74 0.18
CA LEU A 57 1.80 -7.36 -0.78
C LEU A 57 1.90 -8.40 -1.88
N GLY A 58 1.05 -8.25 -2.90
CA GLY A 58 1.01 -9.10 -4.08
C GLY A 58 2.03 -8.69 -5.16
N PRO A 59 2.19 -9.51 -6.21
CA PRO A 59 3.18 -9.27 -7.28
C PRO A 59 2.99 -7.92 -7.99
N LYS A 60 1.74 -7.44 -8.14
CA LYS A 60 1.46 -6.11 -8.70
C LYS A 60 2.04 -4.98 -7.85
N THR A 61 1.85 -5.03 -6.53
CA THR A 61 2.43 -4.03 -5.61
C THR A 61 3.95 -4.16 -5.57
N ILE A 62 4.49 -5.39 -5.59
CA ILE A 62 5.95 -5.62 -5.63
C ILE A 62 6.58 -5.01 -6.87
N ALA A 63 5.99 -5.17 -8.06
CA ALA A 63 6.51 -4.58 -9.29
C ALA A 63 6.65 -3.06 -9.17
N VAL A 64 5.66 -2.42 -8.56
CA VAL A 64 5.66 -0.98 -8.30
C VAL A 64 6.75 -0.59 -7.31
N ILE A 65 6.90 -1.34 -6.20
CA ILE A 65 7.94 -1.07 -5.19
C ILE A 65 9.34 -1.22 -5.77
N ASN A 66 9.59 -2.24 -6.60
CA ASN A 66 10.86 -2.41 -7.29
C ASN A 66 11.15 -1.23 -8.25
N GLY A 67 10.11 -0.62 -8.81
CA GLY A 67 10.24 0.61 -9.60
C GLY A 67 10.54 1.86 -8.77
N LEU A 68 10.08 1.92 -7.52
CA LEU A 68 10.33 3.04 -6.60
C LEU A 68 11.65 2.90 -5.82
N VAL A 69 12.03 1.68 -5.48
CA VAL A 69 13.17 1.36 -4.63
C VAL A 69 13.89 0.19 -5.27
N ALA A 70 15.18 0.39 -5.61
CA ALA A 70 16.00 -0.64 -6.25
C ALA A 70 16.12 -1.95 -5.44
N ASP A 71 15.94 -1.87 -4.12
CA ASP A 71 16.00 -3.02 -3.21
C ASP A 71 14.69 -3.80 -3.16
N GLY A 72 13.55 -3.23 -3.57
CA GLY A 72 12.24 -3.88 -3.47
C GLY A 72 11.72 -4.06 -2.03
N LEU A 73 12.46 -3.59 -1.02
CA LEU A 73 12.06 -3.56 0.38
C LEU A 73 11.73 -2.14 0.85
N ILE A 74 10.68 -2.02 1.65
CA ILE A 74 10.28 -0.78 2.30
C ILE A 74 10.64 -0.86 3.77
N GLY A 75 11.89 -0.48 4.06
CA GLY A 75 12.42 -0.34 5.41
C GLY A 75 12.10 1.02 6.02
N ALA A 76 12.57 1.24 7.25
CA ALA A 76 12.38 2.50 7.99
C ALA A 76 12.86 3.74 7.20
N LYS A 77 13.98 3.63 6.47
CA LYS A 77 14.49 4.73 5.62
C LYS A 77 13.51 5.11 4.52
N THR A 78 13.02 4.14 3.75
CA THR A 78 12.04 4.36 2.68
C THR A 78 10.74 4.95 3.22
N LYS A 79 10.27 4.45 4.38
CA LYS A 79 9.08 4.96 5.05
C LYS A 79 9.23 6.41 5.49
N ALA A 80 10.39 6.76 6.04
CA ALA A 80 10.69 8.14 6.41
C ALA A 80 10.68 9.05 5.18
N MET A 81 11.25 8.60 4.05
CA MET A 81 11.18 9.32 2.78
C MET A 81 9.74 9.49 2.28
N MET A 82 8.92 8.43 2.35
CA MET A 82 7.50 8.47 1.96
C MET A 82 6.65 9.36 2.86
N ASN A 83 6.95 9.43 4.17
CA ASN A 83 6.24 10.27 5.12
C ASN A 83 6.71 11.74 5.08
N ALA A 84 7.87 12.01 4.49
CA ALA A 84 8.40 13.36 4.26
C ALA A 84 7.96 13.98 2.92
N GLN A 85 7.13 13.26 2.13
CA GLN A 85 6.68 13.61 0.78
C GLN A 85 5.27 14.18 0.73
#